data_AF-A0AAW8KYW5-F1
#
_entry.id   AF-A0AAW8KYW5-F1
#
_cell.length_a   1.000
_cell.length_b   1.000
_cell.length_c   1.000
_cell.angle_alpha   90.00
_cell.angle_beta   90.00
_cell.angle_gamma   90.00
#
_symmetry.space_group_name_H-M   'P 1'
#
loop_
_entity.id
_entity.type
_entity.pdbx_description
1 polymer ?
#
loop_
_entity_poly.entity_id
_entity_poly.type
_entity_poly.pdbx_seq_one_letter_code
_entity_poly.pdbx_strand_id
1 'polypeptide(L)' 'VPKNSQLKQLKDLKGKRIALQKGSSSHYLLVQAVRKAGLKWSDITPIWLTPADARAAFQKGAVDAWAIWDPYYASAQLE' A
#
# COMPACT_ATOMS: atom_id res chain seq x y z
N VAL A 1 4.49 -2.85 3.64
CA VAL A 1 5.16 -1.62 4.14
C VAL A 1 6.66 -1.84 4.11
N PRO A 2 7.51 -0.81 3.96
CA PRO A 2 8.97 -0.98 3.97
C PRO A 2 9.46 -1.70 5.22
N LYS A 3 10.54 -2.50 5.15
CA LYS A 3 11.06 -3.29 6.29
C LYS A 3 11.35 -2.44 7.54
N ASN A 4 11.80 -1.19 7.34
CA ASN A 4 12.11 -0.25 8.43
C ASN A 4 10.95 0.70 8.76
N SER A 5 9.73 0.41 8.31
CA SER A 5 8.58 1.26 8.56
C SER A 5 8.08 1.12 10.00
N GLN A 6 7.71 2.23 10.62
CA GLN A 6 7.04 2.23 11.93
C GLN A 6 5.53 1.88 11.82
N LEU A 7 5.01 1.69 10.61
CA LEU A 7 3.64 1.27 10.36
C LEU A 7 3.45 -0.18 10.83
N LYS A 8 2.83 -0.36 12.00
CA LYS A 8 2.58 -1.69 12.60
C LYS A 8 1.10 -2.01 12.68
N GLN A 9 0.23 -1.01 12.60
CA GLN A 9 -1.22 -1.15 12.70
C GLN A 9 -1.91 -0.53 11.47
N LEU A 10 -3.11 -1.03 11.18
CA LEU A 10 -3.92 -0.48 10.09
C LEU A 10 -4.27 1.01 10.29
N LYS A 11 -4.31 1.48 11.54
CA LYS A 11 -4.55 2.88 11.89
C LYS A 11 -3.40 3.79 11.46
N ASP A 12 -2.18 3.25 11.37
CA ASP A 12 -0.99 4.02 11.00
C ASP A 12 -0.99 4.40 9.52
N LEU A 13 -1.88 3.80 8.71
CA LEU A 13 -2.08 4.15 7.30
C LEU A 13 -2.66 5.56 7.11
N LYS A 14 -3.20 6.18 8.17
CA LYS A 14 -3.72 7.55 8.12
C LYS A 14 -2.63 8.55 7.70
N GLY A 15 -2.93 9.35 6.69
CA GLY A 15 -2.05 10.35 6.10
C GLY A 15 -0.89 9.76 5.28
N LYS A 16 -0.89 8.45 5.03
CA LYS A 16 0.19 7.76 4.31
C LYS A 16 -0.10 7.63 2.82
N ARG A 17 0.98 7.60 2.04
CA ARG A 17 0.94 7.37 0.59
C ARG A 17 0.96 5.88 0.33
N ILE A 18 -0.10 5.37 -0.28
CA ILE A 18 -0.29 3.94 -0.52
C ILE A 18 -0.32 3.70 -2.02
N ALA A 19 0.71 3.04 -2.56
CA ALA A 19 0.70 2.63 -3.95
C ALA A 19 -0.31 1.50 -4.17
N LEU A 20 -1.09 1.59 -5.24
CA LEU A 20 -1.94 0.50 -5.73
C LEU A 20 -2.34 0.72 -7.19
N GLN A 21 -2.72 -0.35 -7.88
CA GLN A 21 -3.29 -0.24 -9.22
C GLN A 21 -4.79 0.11 -9.14
N LYS A 22 -5.22 1.13 -9.88
CA LYS A 22 -6.62 1.56 -9.95
C LYS A 22 -7.49 0.44 -10.56
N GLY A 23 -8.60 0.12 -9.89
CA GLY A 23 -9.55 -0.89 -10.36
C GLY A 23 -9.13 -2.35 -10.13
N SER A 24 -8.03 -2.59 -9.40
CA SER A 24 -7.57 -3.95 -9.07
C SER A 24 -8.25 -4.52 -7.82
N SER A 25 -8.08 -5.83 -7.59
CA SER A 25 -8.47 -6.50 -6.34
C SER A 25 -7.82 -5.85 -5.10
N SER A 26 -6.60 -5.34 -5.22
CA SER A 26 -5.91 -4.59 -4.16
C SER A 26 -6.61 -3.29 -3.78
N HIS A 27 -7.38 -2.67 -4.69
CA HIS A 27 -8.19 -1.50 -4.35
C HIS A 27 -9.26 -1.87 -3.32
N TYR A 28 -10.03 -2.92 -3.59
CA TYR A 28 -11.06 -3.39 -2.66
C TYR A 28 -10.45 -3.81 -1.31
N LEU A 29 -9.32 -4.53 -1.34
CA LEU A 29 -8.61 -4.94 -0.14
C LEU A 29 -8.18 -3.73 0.70
N LEU A 30 -7.63 -2.70 0.07
CA LEU A 30 -7.21 -1.48 0.77
C LEU A 30 -8.41 -0.74 1.38
N VAL A 31 -9.51 -0.62 0.64
CA VAL A 31 -10.74 -0.01 1.16
C VAL A 31 -11.24 -0.75 2.41
N GLN A 32 -11.29 -2.08 2.36
CA GLN A 32 -11.71 -2.89 3.50
C GLN A 32 -10.75 -2.77 4.69
N ALA A 33 -9.44 -2.74 4.44
CA ALA A 33 -8.42 -2.58 5.47
C ALA A 33 -8.53 -1.21 6.19
N VAL A 34 -8.70 -0.13 5.42
CA VAL A 34 -8.89 1.24 5.94
C VAL A 34 -10.19 1.33 6.74
N ARG A 35 -11.30 0.77 6.23
CA ARG A 35 -12.57 0.73 6.97
C ARG A 35 -12.47 -0.04 8.27
N LYS A 36 -11.78 -1.20 8.27
CA LYS A 36 -11.53 -2.01 9.48
C LYS A 36 -10.68 -1.26 10.51
N ALA A 37 -9.82 -0.34 10.06
CA ALA A 37 -9.05 0.54 10.94
C ALA A 37 -9.88 1.66 11.58
N GLY A 38 -11.13 1.87 11.14
CA GLY A 38 -11.95 3.03 11.49
C GLY A 38 -11.53 4.30 10.74
N LEU A 39 -10.75 4.17 9.66
CA LEU A 39 -10.31 5.27 8.81
C LEU A 39 -11.28 5.44 7.63
N LYS A 40 -11.33 6.66 7.09
CA LYS A 40 -12.02 6.97 5.85
C LYS A 40 -11.06 6.85 4.68
N TRP A 41 -11.58 6.63 3.48
CA TRP A 41 -10.75 6.65 2.27
C TRP A 41 -10.04 8.00 2.07
N SER A 42 -10.67 9.10 2.50
CA SER A 42 -10.08 10.44 2.51
C SER A 42 -8.93 10.62 3.51
N ASP A 43 -8.80 9.72 4.48
CA ASP A 43 -7.70 9.75 5.45
C ASP A 43 -6.40 9.18 4.88
N ILE A 44 -6.42 8.55 3.70
CA ILE A 44 -5.24 7.99 3.05
C ILE A 44 -4.95 8.70 1.72
N THR A 45 -3.72 8.60 1.23
CA THR A 45 -3.35 9.12 -0.10
C THR A 45 -3.08 7.95 -1.05
N PRO A 46 -4.07 7.49 -1.83
CA PRO A 46 -3.87 6.44 -2.81
C PRO A 46 -3.05 6.97 -4.00
N ILE A 47 -1.94 6.31 -4.31
CA ILE A 47 -1.10 6.60 -5.47
C ILE A 47 -1.34 5.52 -6.52
N TRP A 48 -1.90 5.92 -7.65
CA TRP A 48 -2.26 5.01 -8.73
C TRP A 48 -1.03 4.70 -9.58
N LEU A 49 -0.48 3.50 -9.42
CA LEU A 49 0.71 3.06 -10.15
C LEU A 49 0.49 1.67 -10.72
N THR A 50 1.19 1.36 -11.81
CA THR A 50 1.32 -0.01 -12.30
C THR A 50 2.11 -0.85 -11.29
N PRO A 51 1.99 -2.18 -11.26
CA PRO A 51 2.78 -3.02 -10.34
C PRO A 51 4.29 -2.79 -10.43
N ALA A 52 4.81 -2.55 -11.64
CA ALA A 52 6.23 -2.27 -11.88
C ALA A 52 6.64 -0.91 -11.28
N ASP A 53 5.86 0.15 -11.54
CA ASP A 53 6.15 1.48 -11.01
C ASP A 53 5.96 1.54 -9.49
N ALA A 54 4.95 0.84 -8.97
CA ALA A 54 4.68 0.74 -7.55
C ALA A 54 5.82 0.05 -6.80
N ARG A 55 6.41 -1.01 -7.39
CA ARG A 55 7.61 -1.65 -6.86
C ARG A 55 8.77 -0.66 -6.79
N ALA A 56 9.05 0.05 -7.89
CA ALA A 56 10.14 1.02 -7.93
C ALA A 56 9.93 2.18 -6.93
N ALA A 57 8.70 2.69 -6.82
CA ALA A 57 8.33 3.72 -5.85
C ALA A 57 8.48 3.22 -4.40
N PHE A 58 8.11 1.97 -4.13
CA PHE A 58 8.24 1.34 -2.82
C PHE A 58 9.71 1.16 -2.41
N GLN A 59 10.55 0.66 -3.32
CA GLN A 59 11.99 0.51 -3.08
C GLN A 59 12.68 1.88 -2.86
N LYS A 60 12.26 2.91 -3.59
CA LYS A 60 12.79 4.28 -3.45
C LYS A 60 12.27 5.05 -2.23
N GLY A 61 11.36 4.47 -1.45
CA GLY A 61 10.72 5.18 -0.31
C GLY A 61 9.78 6.32 -0.75
N ALA A 62 9.36 6.34 -2.01
CA ALA A 62 8.40 7.32 -2.53
C ALA A 62 6.97 7.04 -2.05
N VAL A 63 6.70 5.84 -1.54
CA VAL A 63 5.42 5.46 -0.91
C VAL A 63 5.65 4.79 0.43
N ASP A 64 4.72 5.01 1.35
CA ASP A 64 4.78 4.52 2.73
C ASP A 64 4.25 3.08 2.84
N ALA A 65 3.33 2.70 1.94
CA ALA A 65 2.80 1.36 1.83
C ALA A 65 2.50 1.02 0.36
N TRP A 66 2.39 -0.28 0.07
CA TRP A 66 2.05 -0.79 -1.24
C TRP A 66 1.04 -1.93 -1.07
N ALA A 67 -0.12 -1.81 -1.71
CA ALA A 67 -1.13 -2.87 -1.79
C ALA A 67 -0.97 -3.60 -3.13
N ILE A 68 -0.66 -4.89 -3.06
CA ILE A 68 -0.40 -5.74 -4.23
C ILE A 68 -0.84 -7.19 -3.98
N TRP A 69 -0.83 -8.02 -5.03
CA TRP A 69 -1.09 -9.46 -5.00
C TRP A 69 0.18 -10.28 -5.37
N ASP A 70 0.15 -11.58 -5.11
CA ASP A 70 1.20 -12.50 -5.57
C ASP A 70 1.23 -12.61 -7.10
N PRO A 71 2.42 -12.75 -7.74
CA PRO A 71 3.73 -13.05 -7.14
C PRO A 71 4.54 -11.81 -6.73
N TYR A 72 4.03 -10.59 -6.91
CA TYR A 72 4.77 -9.36 -6.59
C TYR A 72 5.01 -9.23 -5.08
N TYR A 73 4.06 -9.66 -4.26
CA TYR A 73 4.20 -9.71 -2.81
C TYR A 73 5.37 -10.62 -2.39
N ALA A 74 5.36 -11.88 -2.83
CA ALA A 74 6.47 -12.81 -2.61
C ALA A 74 7.81 -12.25 -3.10
N SER A 75 7.83 -11.65 -4.30
CA SER A 75 9.04 -11.08 -4.89
C SER A 75 9.58 -9.87 -4.14
N ALA A 76 8.73 -9.12 -3.43
CA ALA A 76 9.13 -7.99 -2.59
C ALA A 76 9.55 -8.42 -1.17
N GLN A 77 9.19 -9.63 -0.75
CA GLN A 77 9.57 -10.20 0.54
C GLN A 77 10.99 -10.82 0.50
N LEU A 78 11.40 -11.29 -0.68
CA LEU A 78 12.72 -11.89 -0.93
C LEU A 78 13.86 -10.85 -1.01
N GLU A 79 13.53 -9.58 -1.25
CA GLU A 79 14.45 -8.44 -1.18
C GLU A 79 14.45 -7.85 0.23
#